data_AF-A0A135LPT9-F1
#
_entry.id   AF-A0A135LPT9-F1
#
_cell.length_a   1.000
_cell.length_b   1.000
_cell.length_c   1.000
_cell.angle_alpha   90.00
_cell.angle_beta   90.00
_cell.angle_gamma   90.00
#
_symmetry.space_group_name_H-M   'P 1'
#
loop_
_entity.id
_entity.type
_entity.pdbx_description
1 polymer ?
#
loop_
_entity_poly.entity_id
_entity_poly.type
_entity_poly.pdbx_seq_one_letter_code
_entity_poly.pdbx_strand_id
1 'polypeptide(L)'
;MLRSDFKEIDASTTWREHMLAELDSWRSQLRLLSDVASKSYTSDRWVGMAYNYTILLLHQPTKENVCNGFGDRSIPACVQIAMTFRTFQKDRQTAQLWPGLLSQVAVGITLLYCFWATPPRHQTVAYRSREVPEALRACSTALAILAERWVEAEPLRDVFDVLAKEVPLYGIVEDDTSPRHISAESASYIQSRMPLLTSIIMHRGVLRMIREMTTEDFPRSQNEEFHHQLPALHDQTMLGGLSSHMCSEECPFFREPTHPGSMAGRGAQAFSPLDNEIGSAYGIDETLMFPLLFGSAEF
;
A
#
# COMPACT_ATOMS: atom_id res chain seq x y z
N MET A 1 21.01 -21.26 -8.74
CA MET A 1 20.47 -22.41 -7.97
C MET A 1 19.77 -21.89 -6.71
N LEU A 2 18.43 -21.82 -6.68
CA LEU A 2 17.68 -21.39 -5.50
C LEU A 2 17.83 -22.44 -4.38
N ARG A 3 18.10 -21.96 -3.17
CA ARG A 3 18.32 -22.75 -1.96
C ARG A 3 17.05 -23.57 -1.65
N SER A 4 17.19 -24.88 -1.42
CA SER A 4 16.06 -25.83 -1.27
C SER A 4 15.20 -25.61 -0.02
N ASP A 5 15.72 -24.85 0.93
CA ASP A 5 15.07 -24.40 2.18
C ASP A 5 14.20 -23.15 1.98
N PHE A 6 14.19 -22.52 0.81
CA PHE A 6 13.50 -21.25 0.58
C PHE A 6 11.99 -21.32 0.89
N LYS A 7 11.33 -22.45 0.61
CA LYS A 7 9.90 -22.62 0.92
C LYS A 7 9.62 -22.69 2.42
N GLU A 8 10.52 -23.32 3.19
CA GLU A 8 10.41 -23.40 4.65
C GLU A 8 10.73 -22.05 5.30
N ILE A 9 11.70 -21.32 4.76
CA ILE A 9 12.06 -19.97 5.20
C ILE A 9 10.92 -18.98 4.88
N ASP A 10 10.34 -19.04 3.68
CA ASP A 10 9.21 -18.18 3.30
C ASP A 10 7.96 -18.49 4.13
N ALA A 11 7.71 -19.75 4.47
CA ALA A 11 6.62 -20.12 5.38
C ALA A 11 6.89 -19.76 6.86
N SER A 12 8.13 -19.40 7.22
CA SER A 12 8.50 -19.14 8.61
C SER A 12 8.10 -17.73 9.07
N THR A 13 7.08 -17.67 9.93
CA THR A 13 6.66 -16.42 10.59
C THR A 13 7.78 -15.83 11.44
N THR A 14 8.53 -16.65 12.17
CA THR A 14 9.59 -16.18 13.08
C THR A 14 10.77 -15.56 12.33
N TRP A 15 11.15 -16.13 11.18
CA TRP A 15 12.18 -15.51 10.32
C TRP A 15 11.71 -14.15 9.79
N ARG A 16 10.45 -14.08 9.34
CA ARG A 16 9.87 -12.84 8.79
C ARG A 16 9.78 -11.73 9.85
N GLU A 17 9.35 -12.06 11.06
CA GLU A 17 9.33 -11.14 12.20
C GLU A 17 10.73 -10.66 12.58
N HIS A 18 11.72 -11.56 12.59
CA HIS A 18 13.11 -11.17 12.82
C HIS A 18 13.62 -10.21 11.73
N MET A 19 13.35 -10.49 10.45
CA MET A 19 13.75 -9.60 9.35
C MET A 19 13.06 -8.24 9.40
N LEU A 20 11.81 -8.18 9.85
CA LEU A 20 11.14 -6.90 10.12
C LEU A 20 11.84 -6.13 11.23
N ALA A 21 12.20 -6.77 12.34
CA ALA A 21 12.88 -6.10 13.45
C ALA A 21 14.25 -5.55 13.02
N GLU A 22 15.00 -6.31 12.21
CA GLU A 22 16.26 -5.83 11.62
C GLU A 22 16.04 -4.65 10.68
N LEU A 23 14.98 -4.71 9.84
CA LEU A 23 14.63 -3.62 8.93
C LEU A 23 14.22 -2.34 9.68
N ASP A 24 13.45 -2.46 10.77
CA ASP A 24 13.06 -1.36 11.64
C ASP A 24 14.27 -0.74 12.35
N SER A 25 15.17 -1.59 12.86
CA SER A 25 16.44 -1.17 13.45
C SER A 25 17.29 -0.39 12.43
N TRP A 26 17.48 -0.95 11.23
CA TRP A 26 18.19 -0.30 10.14
C TRP A 26 17.59 1.06 9.77
N ARG A 27 16.25 1.15 9.67
CA ARG A 27 15.55 2.40 9.36
C ARG A 27 15.75 3.45 10.46
N SER A 28 15.73 3.04 11.73
CA SER A 28 15.95 3.94 12.85
C SER A 28 17.38 4.51 12.89
N GLN A 29 18.38 3.68 12.60
CA GLN A 29 19.78 4.08 12.56
C GLN A 29 20.05 5.02 11.39
N LEU A 30 19.56 4.69 10.20
CA LEU A 30 19.77 5.53 9.02
C LEU A 30 19.06 6.87 9.12
N ARG A 31 17.89 6.96 9.75
CA ARG A 31 17.22 8.26 9.97
C ARG A 31 18.08 9.28 10.71
N LEU A 32 18.97 8.82 11.60
CA LEU A 32 19.90 9.69 12.31
C LEU A 32 21.04 10.20 11.41
N LEU A 33 21.33 9.49 10.33
CA LEU A 33 22.42 9.77 9.40
C LEU A 33 21.93 10.38 8.07
N SER A 34 20.63 10.28 7.78
CA SER A 34 20.01 10.82 6.57
C SER A 34 20.02 12.34 6.59
N ASP A 35 20.58 12.94 5.55
CA ASP A 35 20.50 14.38 5.34
C ASP A 35 19.12 14.73 4.76
N VAL A 36 18.32 15.46 5.55
CA VAL A 36 16.97 15.91 5.20
C VAL A 36 16.98 16.88 4.00
N ALA A 37 18.05 17.65 3.83
CA ALA A 37 18.21 18.60 2.73
C ALA A 37 18.79 17.96 1.47
N SER A 38 19.38 16.77 1.58
CA SER A 38 19.98 16.08 0.44
C SER A 38 18.93 15.63 -0.56
N LYS A 39 19.28 15.75 -1.85
CA LYS A 39 18.53 15.18 -2.97
C LYS A 39 19.13 13.84 -3.46
N SER A 40 20.15 13.35 -2.77
CA SER A 40 20.88 12.12 -3.06
C SER A 40 20.14 10.89 -2.51
N TYR A 41 20.66 9.70 -2.82
CA TYR A 41 20.15 8.42 -2.35
C TYR A 41 20.21 8.23 -0.82
N THR A 42 20.98 9.06 -0.12
CA THR A 42 21.05 9.08 1.35
C THR A 42 19.95 9.91 2.01
N SER A 43 19.13 10.59 1.21
CA SER A 43 17.98 11.36 1.72
C SER A 43 16.96 10.47 2.42
N ASP A 44 16.29 11.02 3.43
CA ASP A 44 15.28 10.27 4.18
C ASP A 44 14.15 9.72 3.30
N ARG A 45 13.83 10.41 2.20
CA ARG A 45 12.84 9.97 1.21
C ARG A 45 13.28 8.71 0.47
N TRP A 46 14.52 8.66 -0.02
CA TRP A 46 15.04 7.48 -0.72
C TRP A 46 15.17 6.27 0.20
N VAL A 47 15.72 6.48 1.41
CA VAL A 47 15.81 5.42 2.43
C VAL A 47 14.41 4.93 2.84
N GLY A 48 13.45 5.84 2.99
CA GLY A 48 12.06 5.51 3.26
C GLY A 48 11.42 4.70 2.13
N MET A 49 11.73 5.01 0.88
CA MET A 49 11.20 4.26 -0.26
C MET A 49 11.78 2.83 -0.30
N ALA A 50 13.09 2.66 -0.06
CA ALA A 50 13.74 1.34 0.03
C ALA A 50 13.18 0.49 1.19
N TYR A 51 12.97 1.11 2.36
CA TYR A 51 12.31 0.48 3.50
C TYR A 51 10.94 -0.07 3.11
N ASN A 52 10.07 0.76 2.53
CA ASN A 52 8.71 0.36 2.20
C ASN A 52 8.67 -0.69 1.08
N TYR A 53 9.55 -0.64 0.07
CA TYR A 53 9.65 -1.73 -0.91
C TYR A 53 10.05 -3.05 -0.27
N THR A 54 10.96 -3.01 0.70
CA THR A 54 11.37 -4.21 1.44
C THR A 54 10.20 -4.78 2.25
N ILE A 55 9.36 -3.93 2.85
CA ILE A 55 8.10 -4.38 3.46
C ILE A 55 7.22 -5.11 2.45
N LEU A 56 7.03 -4.59 1.23
CA LEU A 56 6.19 -5.25 0.23
C LEU A 56 6.74 -6.59 -0.27
N LEU A 57 8.07 -6.74 -0.29
CA LEU A 57 8.72 -8.01 -0.60
C LEU A 57 8.59 -9.02 0.56
N LEU A 58 8.80 -8.56 1.79
CA LEU A 58 8.66 -9.38 2.99
C LEU A 58 7.21 -9.68 3.35
N HIS A 59 6.23 -8.88 2.93
CA HIS A 59 4.82 -9.03 3.23
C HIS A 59 4.01 -8.94 1.94
N GLN A 60 4.27 -9.84 1.00
CA GLN A 60 3.43 -9.94 -0.18
C GLN A 60 2.03 -10.45 0.21
N PRO A 61 0.97 -9.64 0.02
CA PRO A 61 -0.36 -10.02 0.45
C PRO A 61 -0.92 -11.14 -0.42
N THR A 62 -1.69 -12.02 0.19
CA THR A 62 -2.44 -13.13 -0.40
C THR A 62 -3.78 -13.23 0.34
N LYS A 63 -4.79 -13.88 -0.24
CA LYS A 63 -6.06 -14.12 0.46
C LYS A 63 -5.89 -14.78 1.84
N GLU A 64 -4.90 -15.66 1.97
CA GLU A 64 -4.67 -16.45 3.19
C GLU A 64 -4.00 -15.64 4.31
N ASN A 65 -3.19 -14.62 3.95
CA ASN A 65 -2.38 -13.88 4.91
C ASN A 65 -2.76 -12.41 5.07
N VAL A 66 -3.60 -11.84 4.19
CA VAL A 66 -3.91 -10.41 4.20
C VAL A 66 -4.53 -9.96 5.52
N CYS A 67 -5.38 -10.81 6.11
CA CYS A 67 -5.99 -10.60 7.43
C CYS A 67 -5.03 -10.87 8.61
N ASN A 68 -3.90 -11.54 8.37
CA ASN A 68 -2.90 -11.89 9.39
C ASN A 68 -1.82 -10.79 9.50
N GLY A 69 -2.22 -9.52 9.39
CA GLY A 69 -1.33 -8.36 9.50
C GLY A 69 -0.52 -8.02 8.24
N PHE A 70 -0.61 -8.80 7.17
CA PHE A 70 0.06 -8.47 5.91
C PHE A 70 -0.56 -7.22 5.28
N GLY A 71 -1.90 -7.15 5.20
CA GLY A 71 -2.59 -5.96 4.70
C GLY A 71 -2.24 -4.69 5.48
N ASP A 72 -2.16 -4.80 6.82
CA ASP A 72 -1.83 -3.69 7.72
C ASP A 72 -0.42 -3.13 7.50
N ARG A 73 0.51 -3.95 6.99
CA ARG A 73 1.87 -3.50 6.62
C ARG A 73 1.96 -3.06 5.17
N SER A 74 1.29 -3.78 4.26
CA SER A 74 1.33 -3.49 2.82
C SER A 74 0.64 -2.16 2.49
N ILE A 75 -0.49 -1.83 3.13
CA ILE A 75 -1.23 -0.60 2.79
C ILE A 75 -0.42 0.67 3.10
N PRO A 76 0.08 0.89 4.33
CA PRO A 76 0.90 2.07 4.60
C PRO A 76 2.16 2.12 3.74
N ALA A 77 2.79 0.97 3.49
CA ALA A 77 3.97 0.90 2.62
C ALA A 77 3.65 1.34 1.19
N CYS A 78 2.56 0.84 0.60
CA CYS A 78 2.10 1.26 -0.73
C CYS A 78 1.80 2.75 -0.78
N VAL A 79 1.08 3.28 0.21
CA VAL A 79 0.75 4.72 0.31
C VAL A 79 2.02 5.56 0.35
N GLN A 80 2.96 5.22 1.23
CA GLN A 80 4.22 5.97 1.38
C GLN A 80 5.07 5.92 0.10
N ILE A 81 5.14 4.78 -0.58
CA ILE A 81 5.85 4.67 -1.86
C ILE A 81 5.20 5.56 -2.92
N ALA A 82 3.88 5.46 -3.11
CA ALA A 82 3.16 6.22 -4.13
C ALA A 82 3.30 7.74 -3.91
N MET A 83 3.19 8.19 -2.66
CA MET A 83 3.30 9.61 -2.31
C MET A 83 4.73 10.14 -2.42
N THR A 84 5.72 9.35 -1.99
CA THR A 84 7.14 9.69 -2.15
C THR A 84 7.50 9.80 -3.62
N PHE A 85 7.06 8.83 -4.43
CA PHE A 85 7.28 8.83 -5.87
C PHE A 85 6.64 10.03 -6.57
N ARG A 86 5.38 10.37 -6.21
CA ARG A 86 4.72 11.58 -6.70
C ARG A 86 5.53 12.84 -6.39
N THR A 87 6.19 12.88 -5.24
CA THR A 87 7.03 14.03 -4.86
C THR A 87 8.29 14.09 -5.72
N PHE A 88 8.96 12.95 -5.96
CA PHE A 88 10.10 12.89 -6.88
C PHE A 88 9.74 13.29 -8.32
N GLN A 89 8.54 12.93 -8.79
CA GLN A 89 8.02 13.39 -10.08
C GLN A 89 7.87 14.91 -10.12
N LYS A 90 7.27 15.53 -9.08
CA LYS A 90 7.12 16.99 -8.98
C LYS A 90 8.47 17.71 -8.95
N ASP A 91 9.45 17.14 -8.23
CA ASP A 91 10.79 17.68 -8.10
C ASP A 91 11.65 17.52 -9.38
N ARG A 92 11.09 16.92 -10.45
CA ARG A 92 11.75 16.65 -11.73
C ARG A 92 13.06 15.87 -11.59
N GLN A 93 13.13 14.93 -10.66
CA GLN A 93 14.29 14.03 -10.52
C GLN A 93 14.27 12.90 -11.57
N THR A 94 14.14 13.29 -12.85
CA THR A 94 13.64 12.47 -13.98
C THR A 94 14.52 11.27 -14.36
N ALA A 95 15.84 11.33 -14.15
CA ALA A 95 16.75 10.26 -14.56
C ALA A 95 16.62 8.98 -13.71
N GLN A 96 16.07 9.07 -12.49
CA GLN A 96 15.96 7.96 -11.53
C GLN A 96 14.55 7.34 -11.48
N LEU A 97 13.59 7.87 -12.24
CA LEU A 97 12.17 7.53 -12.11
C LEU A 97 11.75 6.31 -12.92
N TRP A 98 12.54 5.82 -13.87
CA TRP A 98 12.08 4.75 -14.79
C TRP A 98 11.78 3.42 -14.08
N PRO A 99 12.68 2.86 -13.24
CA PRO A 99 12.32 1.71 -12.42
C PRO A 99 11.19 2.02 -11.44
N GLY A 100 11.13 3.26 -10.95
CA GLY A 100 10.07 3.74 -10.06
C GLY A 100 8.70 3.89 -10.71
N LEU A 101 8.62 4.11 -12.03
CA LEU A 101 7.38 4.16 -12.81
C LEU A 101 6.80 2.75 -12.97
N LEU A 102 7.65 1.78 -13.33
CA LEU A 102 7.24 0.38 -13.45
C LEU A 102 6.85 -0.22 -12.09
N SER A 103 7.44 0.24 -10.99
CA SER A 103 7.02 -0.20 -9.67
C SER A 103 5.67 0.36 -9.25
N GLN A 104 5.19 1.48 -9.84
CA GLN A 104 3.86 2.03 -9.49
C GLN A 104 2.71 1.09 -9.85
N VAL A 105 2.83 0.28 -10.91
CA VAL A 105 1.80 -0.73 -11.18
C VAL A 105 1.77 -1.78 -10.06
N ALA A 106 2.94 -2.25 -9.61
CA ALA A 106 3.01 -3.22 -8.53
C ALA A 106 2.44 -2.66 -7.23
N VAL A 107 2.80 -1.42 -6.88
CA VAL A 107 2.33 -0.72 -5.68
C VAL A 107 0.81 -0.50 -5.72
N GLY A 108 0.30 0.03 -6.83
CA GLY A 108 -1.12 0.29 -7.01
C GLY A 108 -1.96 -0.98 -6.98
N ILE A 109 -1.53 -2.03 -7.71
CA ILE A 109 -2.22 -3.33 -7.71
C ILE A 109 -2.17 -3.98 -6.33
N THR A 110 -1.04 -3.91 -5.62
CA THR A 110 -0.92 -4.45 -4.26
C THR A 110 -1.88 -3.74 -3.30
N LEU A 111 -1.99 -2.40 -3.42
CA LEU A 111 -2.91 -1.60 -2.62
C LEU A 111 -4.36 -2.01 -2.89
N LEU A 112 -4.79 -2.03 -4.16
CA LEU A 112 -6.14 -2.48 -4.54
C LEU A 112 -6.42 -3.91 -4.08
N TYR A 113 -5.46 -4.81 -4.26
CA TYR A 113 -5.59 -6.19 -3.84
C TYR A 113 -5.80 -6.34 -2.33
N CYS A 114 -5.15 -5.52 -1.50
CA CYS A 114 -5.39 -5.54 -0.06
C CYS A 114 -6.86 -5.21 0.25
N PHE A 115 -7.45 -4.19 -0.40
CA PHE A 115 -8.87 -3.86 -0.24
C PHE A 115 -9.78 -4.97 -0.78
N TRP A 116 -9.47 -5.51 -1.96
CA TRP A 116 -10.23 -6.59 -2.58
C TRP A 116 -10.21 -7.87 -1.71
N ALA A 117 -9.04 -8.28 -1.20
CA ALA A 117 -8.87 -9.54 -0.48
C ALA A 117 -9.28 -9.48 1.00
N THR A 118 -9.49 -8.28 1.56
CA THR A 118 -9.78 -8.11 2.99
C THR A 118 -11.26 -7.79 3.20
N PRO A 119 -12.05 -8.69 3.82
CA PRO A 119 -13.44 -8.41 4.11
C PRO A 119 -13.58 -7.13 4.94
N PRO A 120 -14.63 -6.30 4.73
CA PRO A 120 -14.78 -5.02 5.42
C PRO A 120 -14.63 -5.09 6.94
N ARG A 121 -15.14 -6.15 7.58
CA ARG A 121 -15.05 -6.36 9.04
C ARG A 121 -13.62 -6.58 9.57
N HIS A 122 -12.69 -7.00 8.71
CA HIS A 122 -11.28 -7.21 9.06
C HIS A 122 -10.39 -6.04 8.64
N GLN A 123 -10.96 -5.01 8.00
CA GLN A 123 -10.21 -3.81 7.62
C GLN A 123 -9.91 -2.96 8.86
N THR A 124 -8.63 -2.91 9.22
CA THR A 124 -8.14 -2.18 10.39
C THR A 124 -8.05 -0.67 10.12
N VAL A 125 -7.49 0.09 11.07
CA VAL A 125 -7.23 1.52 10.91
C VAL A 125 -6.34 1.83 9.69
N ALA A 126 -5.47 0.90 9.27
CA ALA A 126 -4.60 1.09 8.11
C ALA A 126 -5.40 1.34 6.81
N TYR A 127 -6.55 0.66 6.65
CA TYR A 127 -7.44 0.78 5.49
C TYR A 127 -8.22 2.10 5.46
N ARG A 128 -8.29 2.80 6.60
CA ARG A 128 -9.06 4.04 6.78
C ARG A 128 -8.21 5.29 6.58
N SER A 129 -6.97 5.13 6.14
CA SER A 129 -6.09 6.27 5.85
C SER A 129 -6.68 7.14 4.75
N ARG A 130 -6.79 8.45 5.02
CA ARG A 130 -7.27 9.45 4.05
C ARG A 130 -6.34 9.61 2.85
N GLU A 131 -5.11 9.12 2.95
CA GLU A 131 -4.11 9.18 1.88
C GLU A 131 -4.29 8.05 0.85
N VAL A 132 -5.09 7.02 1.13
CA VAL A 132 -5.29 5.89 0.20
C VAL A 132 -5.83 6.33 -1.17
N PRO A 133 -6.91 7.14 -1.26
CA PRO A 133 -7.38 7.64 -2.55
C PRO A 133 -6.34 8.52 -3.24
N GLU A 134 -5.50 9.22 -2.47
CA GLU A 134 -4.44 10.06 -3.02
C GLU A 134 -3.30 9.24 -3.63
N ALA A 135 -2.92 8.15 -2.96
CA ALA A 135 -1.94 7.19 -3.43
C ALA A 135 -2.41 6.50 -4.71
N LEU A 136 -3.66 6.01 -4.77
CA LEU A 136 -4.21 5.39 -5.98
C LEU A 136 -4.21 6.35 -7.17
N ARG A 137 -4.59 7.61 -6.94
CA ARG A 137 -4.52 8.66 -7.97
C ARG A 137 -3.09 8.95 -8.41
N ALA A 138 -2.12 8.91 -7.49
CA ALA A 138 -0.71 9.07 -7.81
C ALA A 138 -0.22 7.92 -8.71
N CYS A 139 -0.62 6.68 -8.41
CA CYS A 139 -0.33 5.53 -9.27
C CYS A 139 -0.97 5.68 -10.67
N SER A 140 -2.26 6.04 -10.76
CA SER A 140 -2.94 6.29 -12.05
C SER A 140 -2.22 7.38 -12.86
N THR A 141 -1.85 8.50 -12.23
CA THR A 141 -1.10 9.60 -12.88
C THR A 141 0.25 9.12 -13.39
N ALA A 142 0.98 8.33 -12.60
CA ALA A 142 2.27 7.78 -13.01
C ALA A 142 2.15 6.83 -14.20
N LEU A 143 1.11 5.99 -14.22
CA LEU A 143 0.84 5.07 -15.34
C LEU A 143 0.38 5.81 -16.60
N ALA A 144 -0.36 6.91 -16.46
CA ALA A 144 -0.70 7.78 -17.58
C ALA A 144 0.56 8.40 -18.21
N ILE A 145 1.46 8.96 -17.38
CA ILE A 145 2.76 9.49 -17.85
C ILE A 145 3.59 8.39 -18.52
N LEU A 146 3.56 7.16 -17.99
CA LEU A 146 4.26 6.02 -18.57
C LEU A 146 3.69 5.68 -19.97
N ALA A 147 2.37 5.59 -20.09
CA ALA A 147 1.67 5.27 -21.34
C ALA A 147 1.82 6.37 -22.41
N GLU A 148 1.89 7.64 -22.01
CA GLU A 148 2.17 8.76 -22.93
C GLU A 148 3.55 8.64 -23.59
N ARG A 149 4.53 8.07 -22.88
CA ARG A 149 5.90 7.92 -23.37
C ARG A 149 6.12 6.60 -24.09
N TRP A 150 5.43 5.54 -23.66
CA TRP A 150 5.51 4.19 -24.22
C TRP A 150 4.12 3.61 -24.40
N VAL A 151 3.71 3.50 -25.66
CA VAL A 151 2.39 2.97 -26.05
C VAL A 151 2.20 1.54 -25.55
N GLU A 152 3.29 0.77 -25.46
CA GLU A 152 3.29 -0.60 -24.93
C GLU A 152 2.85 -0.67 -23.46
N ALA A 153 2.91 0.43 -22.71
CA ALA A 153 2.46 0.51 -21.33
C ALA A 153 0.98 0.89 -21.16
N GLU A 154 0.26 1.24 -22.24
CA GLU A 154 -1.18 1.52 -22.19
C GLU A 154 -2.00 0.40 -21.51
N PRO A 155 -1.74 -0.90 -21.76
CA PRO A 155 -2.46 -1.97 -21.07
C PRO A 155 -2.30 -1.92 -19.55
N LEU A 156 -1.16 -1.45 -19.03
CA LEU A 156 -0.94 -1.32 -17.58
C LEU A 156 -1.84 -0.25 -16.99
N ARG A 157 -1.91 0.92 -17.64
CA ARG A 157 -2.76 2.05 -17.23
C ARG A 157 -4.23 1.63 -17.27
N ASP A 158 -4.68 1.11 -18.41
CA ASP A 158 -6.10 0.82 -18.62
C ASP A 158 -6.62 -0.25 -17.66
N VAL A 159 -5.84 -1.32 -17.44
CA VAL A 159 -6.20 -2.37 -16.49
C VAL A 159 -6.21 -1.83 -15.05
N PHE A 160 -5.24 -1.01 -14.69
CA PHE A 160 -5.22 -0.38 -13.37
C PHE A 160 -6.44 0.51 -13.13
N ASP A 161 -6.80 1.35 -14.10
CA ASP A 161 -7.94 2.27 -13.98
C ASP A 161 -9.28 1.51 -13.87
N VAL A 162 -9.45 0.41 -14.63
CA VAL A 162 -10.62 -0.48 -14.52
C VAL A 162 -10.67 -1.11 -13.12
N LEU A 163 -9.56 -1.68 -12.63
CA LEU A 163 -9.50 -2.27 -11.30
C LEU A 163 -9.78 -1.24 -10.19
N ALA A 164 -9.22 -0.04 -10.31
CA ALA A 164 -9.41 1.03 -9.33
C ALA A 164 -10.87 1.51 -9.23
N LYS A 165 -11.65 1.35 -10.31
CA LYS A 165 -13.09 1.63 -10.33
C LYS A 165 -13.92 0.50 -9.72
N GLU A 166 -13.51 -0.74 -9.94
CA GLU A 166 -14.29 -1.93 -9.55
C GLU A 166 -14.05 -2.37 -8.11
N VAL A 167 -12.85 -2.13 -7.56
CA VAL A 167 -12.52 -2.52 -6.19
C VAL A 167 -13.09 -1.52 -5.19
N PRO A 168 -13.98 -1.94 -4.27
CA PRO A 168 -14.56 -1.05 -3.27
C PRO A 168 -13.51 -0.67 -2.23
N LEU A 169 -13.39 0.63 -1.99
CA LEU A 169 -12.56 1.17 -0.90
C LEU A 169 -13.42 1.37 0.35
N TYR A 170 -12.75 1.45 1.50
CA TYR A 170 -13.40 1.70 2.80
C TYR A 170 -14.30 2.95 2.75
N GLY A 171 -15.52 2.83 3.27
CA GLY A 171 -16.49 3.93 3.39
C GLY A 171 -17.28 4.26 2.11
N ILE A 172 -17.13 3.49 1.04
CA ILE A 172 -17.87 3.70 -0.23
C ILE A 172 -19.15 2.85 -0.31
N VAL A 173 -19.23 1.72 0.41
CA VAL A 173 -20.43 0.86 0.37
C VAL A 173 -20.76 0.32 1.76
N GLU A 174 -21.85 0.80 2.35
CA GLU A 174 -22.40 0.33 3.64
C GLU A 174 -23.68 -0.51 3.47
N ASP A 175 -24.03 -0.91 2.24
CA ASP A 175 -25.35 -1.49 1.95
C ASP A 175 -25.28 -2.85 1.24
N ASP A 176 -26.41 -3.59 1.29
CA ASP A 176 -26.63 -4.96 0.74
C ASP A 176 -26.45 -5.03 -0.79
N THR A 177 -26.18 -3.89 -1.43
CA THR A 177 -25.87 -3.69 -2.85
C THR A 177 -24.37 -3.74 -3.17
N SER A 178 -23.51 -4.08 -2.21
CA SER A 178 -22.07 -4.24 -2.44
C SER A 178 -21.78 -5.28 -3.53
N PRO A 179 -20.98 -4.92 -4.56
CA PRO A 179 -20.69 -5.84 -5.67
C PRO A 179 -20.09 -7.15 -5.16
N ARG A 180 -20.51 -8.27 -5.77
CA ARG A 180 -20.06 -9.63 -5.39
C ARG A 180 -18.74 -10.03 -6.04
N HIS A 181 -18.44 -9.45 -7.19
CA HIS A 181 -17.23 -9.63 -7.98
C HIS A 181 -17.03 -8.38 -8.85
N ILE A 182 -15.85 -8.26 -9.46
CA ILE A 182 -15.61 -7.30 -10.55
C ILE A 182 -16.61 -7.56 -11.67
N SER A 183 -17.23 -6.52 -12.23
CA SER A 183 -18.26 -6.68 -13.26
C SER A 183 -17.78 -7.57 -14.42
N ALA A 184 -18.69 -8.37 -15.00
CA ALA A 184 -18.34 -9.34 -16.04
C ALA A 184 -17.70 -8.69 -17.28
N GLU A 185 -18.08 -7.45 -17.60
CA GLU A 185 -17.49 -6.65 -18.67
C GLU A 185 -16.03 -6.31 -18.34
N SER A 186 -15.78 -5.73 -17.16
CA SER A 186 -14.44 -5.38 -16.67
C SER A 186 -13.54 -6.61 -16.54
N ALA A 187 -14.06 -7.72 -16.00
CA ALA A 187 -13.34 -8.98 -15.89
C ALA A 187 -12.94 -9.53 -17.28
N SER A 188 -13.87 -9.55 -18.24
CA SER A 188 -13.58 -10.02 -19.61
C SER A 188 -12.56 -9.12 -20.32
N TYR A 189 -12.67 -7.81 -20.14
CA TYR A 189 -11.70 -6.84 -20.66
C TYR A 189 -10.30 -7.11 -20.10
N ILE A 190 -10.15 -7.20 -18.78
CA ILE A 190 -8.84 -7.42 -18.15
C ILE A 190 -8.27 -8.77 -18.56
N GLN A 191 -9.08 -9.83 -18.59
CA GLN A 191 -8.67 -11.16 -19.04
C GLN A 191 -8.13 -11.14 -20.48
N SER A 192 -8.74 -10.38 -21.38
CA SER A 192 -8.25 -10.21 -22.75
C SER A 192 -6.88 -9.51 -22.83
N ARG A 193 -6.54 -8.68 -21.83
CA ARG A 193 -5.26 -7.96 -21.73
C ARG A 193 -4.17 -8.75 -20.99
N MET A 194 -4.52 -9.80 -20.25
CA MET A 194 -3.55 -10.59 -19.46
C MET A 194 -2.32 -11.09 -20.23
N PRO A 195 -2.40 -11.53 -21.51
CA PRO A 195 -1.21 -11.91 -22.26
C PRO A 195 -0.21 -10.76 -22.42
N LEU A 196 -0.69 -9.55 -22.70
CA LEU A 196 0.14 -8.35 -22.82
C LEU A 196 0.75 -7.98 -21.45
N LEU A 197 -0.06 -8.01 -20.39
CA LEU A 197 0.44 -7.76 -19.04
C LEU A 197 1.56 -8.73 -18.65
N THR A 198 1.44 -10.00 -19.05
CA THR A 198 2.45 -11.03 -18.75
C THR A 198 3.77 -10.78 -19.49
N SER A 199 3.74 -10.12 -20.65
CA SER A 199 4.96 -9.71 -21.36
C SER A 199 5.66 -8.49 -20.75
N ILE A 200 4.96 -7.69 -19.94
CA ILE A 200 5.48 -6.43 -19.39
C ILE A 200 5.81 -6.57 -17.89
N ILE A 201 4.93 -7.23 -17.13
CA ILE A 201 5.05 -7.36 -15.67
C ILE A 201 5.88 -8.60 -15.33
N MET A 202 7.10 -8.37 -14.87
CA MET A 202 7.98 -9.46 -14.40
C MET A 202 7.56 -10.02 -13.03
N HIS A 203 6.86 -9.23 -12.22
CA HIS A 203 6.48 -9.60 -10.86
C HIS A 203 5.28 -10.57 -10.86
N ARG A 204 5.56 -11.88 -10.73
CA ARG A 204 4.54 -12.95 -10.72
C ARG A 204 3.43 -12.73 -9.68
N GLY A 205 3.77 -12.15 -8.54
CA GLY A 205 2.81 -11.81 -7.51
C GLY A 205 1.73 -10.82 -7.96
N VAL A 206 2.11 -9.84 -8.79
CA VAL A 206 1.20 -8.80 -9.30
C VAL A 206 0.25 -9.42 -10.33
N LEU A 207 0.77 -10.24 -11.24
CA LEU A 207 -0.05 -10.98 -12.19
C LEU A 207 -1.04 -11.92 -11.50
N ARG A 208 -0.62 -12.59 -10.41
CA ARG A 208 -1.51 -13.41 -9.59
C ARG A 208 -2.62 -12.57 -8.96
N MET A 209 -2.28 -11.44 -8.34
CA MET A 209 -3.26 -10.53 -7.74
C MET A 209 -4.32 -10.06 -8.75
N ILE A 210 -3.90 -9.66 -9.97
CA ILE A 210 -4.83 -9.27 -11.05
C ILE A 210 -5.75 -10.43 -11.45
N ARG A 211 -5.19 -11.63 -11.58
CA ARG A 211 -5.97 -12.83 -11.92
C ARG A 211 -7.02 -13.13 -10.85
N GLU A 212 -6.61 -13.20 -9.59
CA GLU A 212 -7.53 -13.47 -8.49
C GLU A 212 -8.66 -12.45 -8.43
N MET A 213 -8.34 -11.14 -8.53
CA MET A 213 -9.35 -10.08 -8.55
C MET A 213 -10.38 -10.22 -9.67
N THR A 214 -9.99 -10.78 -10.82
CA THR A 214 -10.84 -10.86 -12.03
C THR A 214 -11.55 -12.20 -12.20
N THR A 215 -11.18 -13.22 -11.44
CA THR A 215 -11.76 -14.56 -11.57
C THR A 215 -12.50 -15.02 -10.32
N GLU A 216 -12.34 -14.33 -9.21
CA GLU A 216 -12.89 -14.75 -7.92
C GLU A 216 -13.79 -13.67 -7.30
N ASP A 217 -14.65 -14.11 -6.39
CA ASP A 217 -15.57 -13.23 -5.65
C ASP A 217 -14.85 -12.45 -4.54
N PHE A 218 -15.40 -11.31 -4.16
CA PHE A 218 -14.95 -10.59 -2.97
C PHE A 218 -15.17 -11.45 -1.72
N PRO A 219 -14.17 -11.58 -0.82
CA PRO A 219 -14.29 -12.38 0.38
C PRO A 219 -15.29 -11.77 1.38
N ARG A 220 -16.29 -12.56 1.77
CA ARG A 220 -17.40 -12.15 2.64
C ARG A 220 -17.29 -12.69 4.06
N SER A 221 -18.24 -12.29 4.91
CA SER A 221 -18.46 -12.88 6.23
C SER A 221 -19.09 -14.23 6.07
N GLN A 222 -18.52 -15.29 6.67
CA GLN A 222 -19.24 -16.57 6.78
C GLN A 222 -20.63 -16.36 7.40
N ASN A 223 -20.79 -15.35 8.27
CA ASN A 223 -22.10 -14.99 8.84
C ASN A 223 -23.12 -14.40 7.82
N GLU A 224 -22.70 -13.89 6.65
CA GLU A 224 -23.61 -13.43 5.60
C GLU A 224 -24.11 -14.59 4.72
N GLU A 225 -23.35 -15.68 4.61
CA GLU A 225 -23.79 -16.87 3.87
C GLU A 225 -24.93 -17.59 4.59
N PHE A 226 -24.93 -17.62 5.93
CA PHE A 226 -26.00 -18.24 6.72
C PHE A 226 -27.33 -17.47 6.68
N HIS A 227 -27.31 -16.15 6.50
CA HIS A 227 -28.53 -15.35 6.46
C HIS A 227 -29.26 -15.39 5.10
N HIS A 228 -28.59 -15.78 4.01
CA HIS A 228 -29.21 -15.90 2.69
C HIS A 228 -29.85 -17.27 2.40
N GLN A 229 -29.74 -18.25 3.32
CA GLN A 229 -30.28 -19.61 3.12
C GLN A 229 -31.57 -19.93 3.90
N LEU A 230 -32.15 -19.00 4.65
CA LEU A 230 -33.45 -19.21 5.29
C LEU A 230 -34.59 -18.80 4.34
N PRO A 231 -35.45 -19.73 3.88
CA PRO A 231 -36.67 -19.37 3.19
C PRO A 231 -37.54 -18.54 4.14
N ALA A 232 -38.07 -17.42 3.65
CA ALA A 232 -39.07 -16.62 4.36
C ALA A 232 -40.33 -17.46 4.56
N LEU A 233 -40.39 -18.19 5.67
CA LEU A 233 -41.65 -18.76 6.16
C LEU A 233 -42.44 -17.60 6.79
N HIS A 234 -43.48 -17.18 6.09
CA HIS A 234 -44.56 -16.41 6.67
C HIS A 234 -45.04 -17.10 7.95
N ASP A 235 -45.10 -16.35 9.05
CA ASP A 235 -46.32 -16.34 9.84
C ASP A 235 -46.51 -15.01 10.56
N GLN A 236 -47.62 -14.37 10.22
CA GLN A 236 -48.21 -13.27 10.96
C GLN A 236 -48.93 -13.86 12.17
N THR A 237 -48.57 -13.44 13.39
CA THR A 237 -49.61 -13.24 14.42
C THR A 237 -49.19 -12.20 15.45
N MET A 238 -50.13 -11.30 15.69
CA MET A 238 -50.09 -10.06 16.46
C MET A 238 -50.03 -10.25 17.98
N LEU A 239 -49.45 -9.25 18.66
CA LEU A 239 -49.71 -8.69 20.01
C LEU A 239 -48.35 -8.34 20.62
N GLY A 240 -47.94 -7.10 20.93
CA GLY A 240 -48.67 -5.89 21.31
C GLY A 240 -48.06 -5.39 22.63
N GLY A 241 -47.55 -4.16 22.68
CA GLY A 241 -47.28 -3.47 23.95
C GLY A 241 -45.87 -2.88 24.14
N LEU A 242 -45.75 -1.60 23.82
CA LEU A 242 -45.12 -0.51 24.61
C LEU A 242 -44.09 -0.89 25.69
N SER A 243 -42.88 -0.33 25.62
CA SER A 243 -42.39 0.62 26.65
C SER A 243 -41.00 1.15 26.32
N SER A 244 -40.92 2.46 26.20
CA SER A 244 -39.73 3.30 26.30
C SER A 244 -39.12 3.27 27.71
N HIS A 245 -37.79 3.15 27.85
CA HIS A 245 -37.00 3.71 28.96
C HIS A 245 -35.51 3.65 28.53
N MET A 246 -34.91 4.78 28.16
CA MET A 246 -34.17 5.74 28.99
C MET A 246 -32.67 5.41 29.12
N CYS A 247 -31.90 6.42 28.72
CA CYS A 247 -30.49 6.63 28.99
C CYS A 247 -30.16 6.43 30.48
N SER A 248 -28.97 5.88 30.73
CA SER A 248 -28.22 6.24 31.93
C SER A 248 -26.77 6.50 31.52
N GLU A 249 -26.35 7.73 31.75
CA GLU A 249 -24.97 8.14 31.87
C GLU A 249 -24.34 7.42 33.08
N GLU A 250 -23.03 7.15 32.99
CA GLU A 250 -22.00 7.36 34.02
C GLU A 250 -20.84 6.36 33.84
N CYS A 251 -19.72 6.84 33.28
CA CYS A 251 -18.39 6.26 33.52
C CYS A 251 -17.34 7.39 33.48
N PRO A 252 -16.74 7.77 34.62
CA PRO A 252 -15.84 8.90 34.72
C PRO A 252 -14.38 8.44 34.53
N PHE A 253 -13.78 8.71 33.37
CA PHE A 253 -12.32 8.50 33.18
C PHE A 253 -11.67 9.54 32.26
N PHE A 254 -12.05 10.82 32.43
CA PHE A 254 -11.23 11.94 31.99
C PHE A 254 -10.96 12.88 33.16
N ARG A 255 -9.74 12.82 33.68
CA ARG A 255 -9.13 13.91 34.45
C ARG A 255 -7.97 14.44 33.62
N GLU A 256 -8.17 15.59 33.00
CA GLU A 256 -7.10 16.52 32.67
C GLU A 256 -6.37 16.96 33.95
N PRO A 257 -5.10 17.36 33.82
CA PRO A 257 -4.63 18.50 34.58
C PRO A 257 -4.15 19.63 33.67
N THR A 258 -4.64 20.80 34.02
CA THR A 258 -4.33 22.16 33.60
C THR A 258 -2.84 22.53 33.58
N HIS A 259 -2.49 23.35 32.59
CA HIS A 259 -1.31 24.21 32.50
C HIS A 259 -1.10 25.13 33.72
N PRO A 260 0.14 25.67 33.86
CA PRO A 260 0.27 27.12 33.95
C PRO A 260 1.36 27.71 33.01
N GLY A 261 1.16 28.99 32.62
CA GLY A 261 2.05 29.82 31.78
C GLY A 261 3.40 30.16 32.45
N SER A 262 4.26 31.08 32.00
CA SER A 262 4.29 32.14 30.98
C SER A 262 5.75 32.67 31.01
N MET A 263 6.31 33.14 29.88
CA MET A 263 7.10 34.41 29.75
C MET A 263 8.08 34.41 28.56
N ALA A 264 8.24 35.62 28.03
CA ALA A 264 8.84 36.06 26.78
C ALA A 264 10.38 35.97 26.63
N GLY A 265 10.85 36.00 25.38
CA GLY A 265 11.62 37.15 24.88
C GLY A 265 13.04 36.93 24.31
N ARG A 266 13.25 37.47 23.08
CA ARG A 266 14.52 37.82 22.37
C ARG A 266 15.35 36.64 21.84
N GLY A 267 16.05 36.71 20.71
CA GLY A 267 16.36 37.79 19.76
C GLY A 267 17.20 37.21 18.60
N ALA A 268 17.30 37.98 17.52
CA ALA A 268 17.96 37.66 16.25
C ALA A 268 19.45 37.26 16.37
N GLN A 269 19.97 36.49 15.40
CA GLN A 269 21.02 36.93 14.48
C GLN A 269 21.38 35.87 13.41
N ALA A 270 21.67 36.39 12.23
CA ALA A 270 22.18 35.70 11.05
C ALA A 270 23.71 35.52 11.16
N PHE A 271 24.23 34.40 10.67
CA PHE A 271 25.63 34.26 10.23
C PHE A 271 25.74 33.18 9.14
N SER A 272 26.18 33.61 7.96
CA SER A 272 27.10 32.88 7.06
C SER A 272 28.39 33.72 7.02
N PRO A 273 29.50 33.33 6.37
CA PRO A 273 29.86 32.07 5.70
C PRO A 273 31.24 31.52 6.16
N LEU A 274 31.66 30.34 5.71
CA LEU A 274 33.02 30.13 5.19
C LEU A 274 33.19 28.75 4.57
N ASP A 275 33.88 28.79 3.43
CA ASP A 275 34.37 27.70 2.61
C ASP A 275 35.11 26.63 3.41
N ASN A 276 34.95 25.38 3.01
CA ASN A 276 36.06 24.44 3.05
C ASN A 276 35.93 23.38 1.96
N GLU A 277 36.76 23.56 0.94
CA GLU A 277 37.19 22.52 0.02
C GLU A 277 37.79 21.35 0.81
N ILE A 278 37.16 20.18 0.77
CA ILE A 278 37.87 18.92 0.95
C ILE A 278 37.41 18.00 -0.18
N GLY A 279 38.32 17.77 -1.13
CA GLY A 279 38.14 16.94 -2.30
C GLY A 279 37.66 15.54 -1.92
N SER A 280 36.53 15.15 -2.50
CA SER A 280 36.01 13.79 -2.50
C SER A 280 36.96 12.89 -3.28
N ALA A 281 37.76 12.12 -2.57
CA ALA A 281 38.54 11.00 -3.09
C ALA A 281 37.84 9.67 -2.78
N TYR A 282 36.55 9.55 -3.09
CA TYR A 282 35.87 8.26 -3.22
C TYR A 282 34.86 8.37 -4.35
N GLY A 283 35.30 8.02 -5.56
CA GLY A 283 34.42 7.71 -6.67
C GLY A 283 33.68 6.42 -6.33
N ILE A 284 32.59 6.52 -5.57
CA ILE A 284 31.57 5.48 -5.53
C ILE A 284 30.83 5.62 -6.85
N ASP A 285 31.03 4.64 -7.72
CA ASP A 285 30.27 4.49 -8.96
C ASP A 285 28.77 4.39 -8.61
N GLU A 286 28.07 5.53 -8.72
CA GLU A 286 26.65 5.69 -8.38
C GLU A 286 25.71 4.86 -9.28
N THR A 287 26.26 4.12 -10.24
CA THR A 287 25.52 3.36 -11.25
C THR A 287 25.12 1.95 -10.78
N LEU A 288 25.73 1.42 -9.70
CA LEU A 288 25.60 0.00 -9.33
C LEU A 288 24.72 -0.31 -8.10
N MET A 289 24.12 0.70 -7.47
CA MET A 289 23.32 0.53 -6.25
C MET A 289 21.80 0.59 -6.51
N PHE A 290 21.35 0.06 -7.65
CA PHE A 290 19.96 -0.38 -7.74
C PHE A 290 19.88 -1.72 -7.03
N PRO A 291 19.05 -1.87 -5.98
CA PRO A 291 18.86 -3.18 -5.42
C PRO A 291 18.12 -4.02 -6.48
N LEU A 292 18.63 -5.23 -6.66
CA LEU A 292 18.14 -6.37 -7.45
C LEU A 292 16.69 -6.80 -7.09
N LEU A 293 15.86 -5.90 -6.58
CA LEU A 293 14.47 -6.10 -6.14
C LEU A 293 13.51 -6.35 -7.32
N PHE A 294 13.98 -6.16 -8.54
CA PHE A 294 13.28 -6.53 -9.78
C PHE A 294 14.13 -7.53 -10.57
N GLY A 295 14.39 -8.70 -9.96
CA GLY A 295 14.77 -9.92 -10.66
C GLY A 295 15.98 -9.83 -11.60
N SER A 296 17.16 -10.12 -11.08
CA SER A 296 18.17 -10.85 -11.87
C SER A 296 18.46 -12.16 -11.15
N ALA A 297 17.63 -13.16 -11.45
CA ALA A 297 18.10 -14.51 -11.59
C ALA A 297 17.97 -14.83 -13.07
N GLU A 298 19.10 -14.72 -13.77
CA GLU A 298 19.47 -15.45 -14.98
C GLU A 298 18.39 -15.54 -16.08
N PHE A 299 18.54 -14.75 -17.15
CA PHE A 299 18.87 -15.22 -18.50
C PHE A 299 19.38 -14.04 -19.35
#